data_AF-A0A533X4Y3-F1
#
_entry.id   AF-A0A533X4Y3-F1
#
_cell.length_a   1.000
_cell.length_b   1.000
_cell.length_c   1.000
_cell.angle_alpha   90.00
_cell.angle_beta   90.00
_cell.angle_gamma   90.00
#
_symmetry.space_group_name_H-M   'P 1'
#
loop_
_entity.id
_entity.type
_entity.pdbx_description
1 polymer ?
#
loop_
_entity_poly.entity_id
_entity_poly.type
_entity_poly.pdbx_seq_one_letter_code
_entity_poly.pdbx_strand_id
1 'polypeptide(L)'
;MGVARLSRVTVMLPRGDYQEALTYLSQFEEFHRISTEQGAFDPATEELAVRAVRLFAQTDQAVKSLSLPLSPPMLDVIFRGVSVPETVYEAARWNELLDKAETEARPVVDAVNRAVGRLAQLEKDEQDTRALSEALRSVADLSVDLGRLGQLKRMTGVV
;
A
#
# COMPACT_ATOMS: atom_id res chain seq x y z
N MET A 1 32.93 -15.84 7.72
CA MET A 1 32.06 -15.77 6.53
C MET A 1 32.32 -17.02 5.71
N GLY A 2 31.34 -17.93 5.60
CA GLY A 2 31.48 -19.19 4.88
C GLY A 2 31.20 -18.99 3.39
N VAL A 3 32.08 -19.49 2.53
CA VAL A 3 31.86 -19.49 1.07
C VAL A 3 31.14 -20.78 0.72
N ALA A 4 29.91 -20.69 0.21
CA ALA A 4 29.14 -21.85 -0.24
C ALA A 4 29.61 -22.29 -1.64
N ARG A 5 29.71 -23.61 -1.87
CA ARG A 5 30.09 -24.16 -3.18
C ARG A 5 28.86 -24.24 -4.08
N LEU A 6 28.75 -23.30 -5.01
CA LEU A 6 27.66 -23.27 -5.99
C LEU A 6 27.93 -24.23 -7.16
N SER A 7 26.90 -24.95 -7.59
CA SER A 7 26.95 -25.83 -8.77
C SER A 7 26.13 -25.25 -9.89
N ARG A 8 26.72 -25.13 -11.10
CA ARG A 8 25.99 -24.71 -12.29
C ARG A 8 25.33 -25.90 -12.95
N VAL A 9 24.01 -25.85 -13.11
CA VAL A 9 23.21 -26.90 -13.74
C VAL A 9 22.49 -26.31 -14.96
N THR A 10 22.48 -27.07 -16.06
CA THR A 10 21.67 -26.74 -17.24
C THR A 10 20.58 -27.79 -17.36
N VAL A 11 19.32 -27.34 -17.38
CA VAL A 11 18.15 -28.22 -17.53
C VAL A 11 17.59 -28.03 -18.94
N MET A 12 17.44 -29.14 -19.68
CA MET A 12 16.86 -29.14 -21.03
C MET A 12 15.50 -29.84 -20.97
N LEU A 13 14.44 -29.15 -21.39
CA LEU A 13 13.06 -29.59 -21.21
C LEU A 13 12.25 -29.41 -22.51
N PRO A 14 11.28 -30.29 -22.78
CA PRO A 14 10.24 -30.01 -23.76
C PRO A 14 9.46 -28.75 -23.40
N ARG A 15 9.04 -27.97 -24.40
CA ARG A 15 8.27 -26.72 -24.16
C ARG A 15 6.97 -26.95 -23.39
N GLY A 16 6.31 -28.09 -23.58
CA GLY A 16 5.06 -28.43 -22.88
C GLY A 16 5.21 -28.57 -21.36
N ASP A 17 6.41 -28.97 -20.90
CA ASP A 17 6.67 -29.29 -19.50
C ASP A 17 7.32 -28.10 -18.76
N TYR A 18 7.47 -26.96 -19.43
CA TYR A 18 8.17 -25.79 -18.91
C TYR A 18 7.54 -25.26 -17.61
N GLN A 19 6.20 -25.15 -17.57
CA GLN A 19 5.46 -24.67 -16.40
C GLN A 19 5.64 -25.60 -15.19
N GLU A 20 5.50 -26.91 -15.42
CA GLU A 20 5.62 -27.92 -14.37
C GLU A 20 7.04 -27.99 -13.82
N ALA A 21 8.05 -27.92 -14.71
CA ALA A 21 9.44 -27.86 -14.30
C ALA A 21 9.76 -26.61 -13.47
N LEU A 22 9.20 -25.44 -13.82
CA LEU A 22 9.37 -24.24 -13.01
C LEU A 22 8.75 -24.38 -11.62
N THR A 23 7.59 -25.04 -11.51
CA THR A 23 6.97 -25.32 -10.21
C THR A 23 7.85 -26.23 -9.34
N TYR A 24 8.40 -27.31 -9.91
CA TYR A 24 9.32 -28.15 -9.14
C TYR A 24 10.63 -27.43 -8.79
N LEU A 25 11.20 -26.65 -9.72
CA LEU A 25 12.41 -25.87 -9.44
C LEU A 25 12.20 -24.86 -8.31
N SER A 26 11.02 -24.22 -8.22
CA SER A 26 10.72 -23.30 -7.13
C SER A 26 10.66 -23.92 -5.75
N GLN A 27 10.38 -25.23 -5.65
CA GLN A 27 10.40 -25.93 -4.36
C GLN A 27 11.82 -26.05 -3.78
N PHE A 28 12.85 -25.92 -4.62
CA PHE A 28 14.24 -25.99 -4.13
C PHE A 28 14.71 -24.72 -3.45
N GLU A 29 13.99 -23.58 -3.60
CA GLU A 29 14.23 -22.24 -3.03
C GLU A 29 15.62 -21.60 -3.28
N GLU A 30 16.67 -22.39 -3.48
CA GLU A 30 18.08 -22.01 -3.55
C GLU A 30 18.64 -22.14 -4.97
N PHE A 31 17.98 -21.52 -5.95
CA PHE A 31 18.56 -21.43 -7.29
C PHE A 31 18.46 -20.03 -7.88
N HIS A 32 19.48 -19.67 -8.66
CA HIS A 32 19.52 -18.42 -9.41
C HIS A 32 19.58 -18.75 -10.90
N ARG A 33 18.60 -18.24 -11.64
CA ARG A 33 18.62 -18.34 -13.10
C ARG A 33 19.78 -17.50 -13.64
N ILE A 34 20.64 -18.14 -14.44
CA ILE A 34 21.62 -17.44 -15.27
C ILE A 34 20.91 -17.09 -16.58
N SER A 35 20.64 -15.81 -16.80
CA SER A 35 20.03 -15.34 -18.05
C SER A 35 20.95 -15.67 -19.22
N THR A 36 20.48 -16.53 -20.10
CA THR A 36 21.00 -16.68 -21.46
C THR A 36 20.11 -15.85 -22.38
N GLU A 37 20.66 -15.30 -23.46
CA GLU A 37 19.96 -14.40 -24.41
C GLU A 37 18.82 -15.07 -25.21
N GLN A 38 18.24 -16.16 -24.71
CA GLN A 38 17.34 -17.01 -25.45
C GLN A 38 15.87 -16.62 -25.25
N GLY A 39 15.31 -16.03 -26.31
CA GLY A 39 13.94 -16.26 -26.78
C GLY A 39 12.81 -15.55 -26.03
N ALA A 40 11.75 -15.22 -26.77
CA ALA A 40 10.49 -14.75 -26.20
C ALA A 40 9.99 -15.74 -25.15
N PHE A 41 9.63 -15.23 -23.97
CA PHE A 41 9.00 -16.01 -22.91
C PHE A 41 7.70 -16.66 -23.43
N ASP A 42 7.35 -17.80 -22.84
CA ASP A 42 6.03 -18.38 -23.03
C ASP A 42 4.96 -17.37 -22.54
N PRO A 43 3.98 -16.97 -23.39
CA PRO A 43 2.99 -15.95 -23.04
C PRO A 43 2.23 -16.23 -21.74
N ALA A 44 2.00 -17.51 -21.41
CA ALA A 44 1.32 -17.89 -20.16
C ALA A 44 2.17 -17.58 -18.92
N THR A 45 3.49 -17.70 -19.02
CA THR A 45 4.41 -17.34 -17.92
C THR A 45 4.50 -15.82 -17.75
N GLU A 46 4.48 -15.10 -18.87
CA GLU A 46 4.54 -13.63 -18.86
C GLU A 46 3.28 -13.03 -18.23
N GLU A 47 2.10 -13.56 -18.59
CA GLU A 47 0.83 -13.16 -17.98
C GLU A 47 0.85 -13.37 -16.45
N LEU A 48 1.34 -14.52 -16.01
CA LEU A 48 1.53 -14.84 -14.59
C LEU A 48 2.44 -13.83 -13.87
N ALA A 49 3.59 -13.50 -14.48
CA ALA A 49 4.52 -12.53 -13.92
C ALA A 49 3.90 -11.13 -13.82
N VAL A 50 3.18 -10.68 -14.86
CA VAL A 50 2.48 -9.39 -14.87
C VAL A 50 1.44 -9.33 -13.76
N ARG A 51 0.64 -10.39 -13.60
CA ARG A 51 -0.36 -10.48 -12.52
C ARG A 51 0.27 -10.44 -11.14
N ALA A 52 1.36 -11.18 -10.92
CA ALA A 52 2.08 -11.20 -9.65
C ALA A 52 2.67 -9.82 -9.29
N VAL A 53 3.30 -9.15 -10.25
CA VAL A 53 3.84 -7.79 -10.06
C VAL A 53 2.73 -6.80 -9.74
N ARG A 54 1.59 -6.89 -10.44
CA ARG A 54 0.43 -6.04 -10.18
C ARG A 54 -0.13 -6.25 -8.78
N LEU A 55 -0.29 -7.51 -8.36
CA LEU A 55 -0.77 -7.84 -7.02
C LEU A 55 0.17 -7.27 -5.95
N PHE A 56 1.47 -7.48 -6.11
CA PHE A 56 2.49 -6.92 -5.20
C PHE A 56 2.42 -5.39 -5.12
N ALA A 57 2.33 -4.70 -6.26
CA ALA A 57 2.25 -3.24 -6.28
C ALA A 57 0.99 -2.72 -5.56
N GLN A 58 -0.15 -3.41 -5.73
CA GLN A 58 -1.41 -3.04 -5.08
C GLN A 58 -1.35 -3.23 -3.56
N THR A 59 -0.80 -4.35 -3.08
CA THR A 59 -0.66 -4.60 -1.64
C THR A 59 0.40 -3.72 -1.00
N ASP A 60 1.56 -3.53 -1.64
CA ASP A 60 2.62 -2.64 -1.16
C ASP A 60 2.12 -1.19 -1.05
N GLN A 61 1.37 -0.71 -2.05
CA GLN A 61 0.75 0.61 -1.98
C GLN A 61 -0.23 0.72 -0.81
N ALA A 62 -1.10 -0.30 -0.61
CA ALA A 62 -2.04 -0.30 0.51
C ALA A 62 -1.32 -0.27 1.87
N VAL A 63 -0.25 -1.05 2.04
CA VAL A 63 0.57 -1.05 3.28
C VAL A 63 1.22 0.32 3.49
N LYS A 64 1.79 0.92 2.44
CA LYS A 64 2.38 2.27 2.51
C LYS A 64 1.35 3.33 2.88
N SER A 65 0.12 3.25 2.36
CA SER A 65 -0.95 4.17 2.71
C SER A 65 -1.36 4.10 4.18
N LEU A 66 -1.20 2.94 4.82
CA LEU A 66 -1.44 2.78 6.26
C LEU A 66 -0.28 3.30 7.13
N SER A 67 0.86 3.67 6.54
CA SER A 67 2.08 4.04 7.27
C SER A 67 2.52 2.99 8.30
N LEU A 68 2.16 1.71 8.08
CA LEU A 68 2.50 0.61 8.97
C LEU A 68 3.87 0.03 8.59
N PRO A 69 4.72 -0.32 9.56
CA PRO A 69 5.92 -1.10 9.28
C PRO A 69 5.53 -2.51 8.81
N LEU A 70 6.20 -3.01 7.76
CA LEU A 70 5.93 -4.32 7.15
C LEU A 70 6.04 -5.50 8.13
N SER A 71 6.81 -5.31 9.20
CA SER A 71 6.92 -6.24 10.32
C SER A 71 6.94 -5.44 11.63
N PRO A 72 6.24 -5.89 12.67
CA PRO A 72 6.32 -5.26 13.98
C PRO A 72 7.79 -5.28 14.45
N PRO A 73 8.31 -4.18 15.02
CA PRO A 73 9.66 -4.16 15.55
C PRO A 73 9.82 -5.27 16.59
N MET A 74 10.94 -6.00 16.53
CA MET A 74 11.16 -7.23 17.33
C MET A 74 10.91 -7.02 18.84
N LEU A 75 11.10 -5.80 19.35
CA LEU A 75 10.79 -5.42 20.72
C LEU A 75 9.27 -5.42 21.02
N ASP A 76 8.42 -4.93 20.12
CA ASP A 76 6.96 -4.96 20.32
C ASP A 76 6.40 -6.39 20.31
N VAL A 77 6.99 -7.29 19.51
CA VAL A 77 6.64 -8.73 19.51
C VAL A 77 6.94 -9.35 20.88
N ILE A 78 8.11 -9.03 21.45
CA ILE A 78 8.56 -9.56 22.75
C ILE A 78 7.78 -8.93 23.92
N PHE A 79 7.57 -7.61 23.91
CA PHE A 79 6.98 -6.89 25.04
C PHE A 79 5.45 -6.89 25.05
N ARG A 80 4.79 -6.94 23.89
CA ARG A 80 3.32 -6.94 23.79
C ARG A 80 2.73 -8.32 23.47
N GLY A 81 3.57 -9.34 23.24
CA GLY A 81 3.11 -10.69 22.91
C GLY A 81 2.39 -10.77 21.56
N VAL A 82 2.72 -9.90 20.61
CA VAL A 82 2.09 -9.87 19.29
C VAL A 82 2.58 -11.07 18.48
N SER A 83 1.73 -12.09 18.36
CA SER A 83 1.96 -13.21 17.43
C SER A 83 1.42 -12.83 16.07
N VAL A 84 2.30 -12.72 15.07
CA VAL A 84 1.88 -12.63 13.67
C VAL A 84 1.72 -14.07 13.17
N PRO A 85 0.49 -14.53 12.88
CA PRO A 85 0.29 -15.88 12.35
C PRO A 85 0.99 -15.98 11.00
N GLU A 86 1.81 -17.02 10.84
CA GLU A 86 2.45 -17.32 9.56
C GLU A 86 1.44 -18.06 8.70
N THR A 87 0.99 -17.42 7.62
CA THR A 87 0.07 -18.04 6.66
C THR A 87 0.89 -18.76 5.60
N VAL A 88 0.91 -20.09 5.66
CA VAL A 88 1.55 -20.91 4.62
C VAL A 88 0.57 -21.10 3.47
N TYR A 89 0.96 -20.66 2.27
CA TYR A 89 0.17 -20.88 1.06
C TYR A 89 0.64 -22.14 0.36
N GLU A 90 -0.22 -23.16 0.31
CA GLU A 90 0.01 -24.36 -0.50
C GLU A 90 -0.79 -24.27 -1.81
N ALA A 91 -0.10 -24.50 -2.93
CA ALA A 91 -0.70 -24.56 -4.26
C ALA A 91 0.05 -25.53 -5.15
N ALA A 92 -0.68 -26.30 -5.96
CA ALA A 92 -0.06 -27.24 -6.90
C ALA A 92 0.53 -26.53 -8.12
N ARG A 93 0.06 -25.31 -8.42
CA ARG A 93 0.48 -24.50 -9.57
C ARG A 93 0.52 -23.02 -9.23
N TRP A 94 1.37 -22.29 -9.95
CA TRP A 94 1.50 -20.84 -9.82
C TRP A 94 0.21 -20.05 -10.05
N ASN A 95 -0.60 -20.47 -11.02
CA ASN A 95 -1.92 -19.87 -11.27
C ASN A 95 -2.81 -19.93 -10.02
N GLU A 96 -2.89 -21.11 -9.39
CA GLU A 96 -3.74 -21.33 -8.22
C GLU A 96 -3.25 -20.51 -7.01
N LEU A 97 -1.93 -20.44 -6.81
CA LEU A 97 -1.33 -19.62 -5.76
C LEU A 97 -1.72 -18.15 -5.94
N LEU A 98 -1.62 -17.64 -7.16
CA LEU A 98 -1.91 -16.26 -7.48
C LEU A 98 -3.40 -15.95 -7.37
N ASP A 99 -4.28 -16.87 -7.77
CA ASP A 99 -5.72 -16.73 -7.62
C ASP A 99 -6.14 -16.66 -6.14
N LYS A 100 -5.55 -17.50 -5.28
CA LYS A 100 -5.77 -17.44 -3.81
C LYS A 100 -5.31 -16.10 -3.25
N ALA A 101 -4.07 -15.70 -3.58
CA ALA A 101 -3.50 -14.45 -3.11
C ALA A 101 -4.30 -13.22 -3.57
N GLU A 102 -4.77 -13.20 -4.83
CA GLU A 102 -5.64 -12.13 -5.33
C GLU A 102 -6.99 -12.08 -4.62
N THR A 103 -7.60 -13.25 -4.36
CA THR A 103 -8.92 -13.35 -3.71
C THR A 103 -8.88 -12.83 -2.27
N GLU A 104 -7.81 -13.13 -1.55
CA GLU A 104 -7.62 -12.68 -0.18
C GLU A 104 -7.17 -11.21 -0.09
N ALA A 105 -6.30 -10.76 -0.99
CA ALA A 105 -5.76 -9.41 -0.96
C ALA A 105 -6.77 -8.35 -1.40
N ARG A 106 -7.58 -8.61 -2.43
CA ARG A 106 -8.55 -7.65 -2.98
C ARG A 106 -9.46 -7.00 -1.93
N PRO A 107 -10.20 -7.74 -1.08
CA PRO A 107 -11.10 -7.13 -0.11
C PRO A 107 -10.35 -6.25 0.91
N VAL A 108 -9.11 -6.63 1.26
CA VAL A 108 -8.27 -5.87 2.19
C VAL A 108 -7.80 -4.57 1.53
N VAL A 109 -7.26 -4.64 0.31
CA VAL A 109 -6.83 -3.46 -0.46
C VAL A 109 -7.99 -2.49 -0.67
N ASP A 110 -9.17 -3.00 -1.01
CA ASP A 110 -10.38 -2.18 -1.19
C ASP A 110 -10.87 -1.54 0.11
N ALA A 111 -10.73 -2.23 1.25
CA ALA A 111 -11.06 -1.67 2.55
C ALA A 111 -10.08 -0.54 2.94
N VAL A 112 -8.79 -0.76 2.72
CA VAL A 112 -7.74 0.24 2.99
C VAL A 112 -7.94 1.48 2.13
N ASN A 113 -8.12 1.32 0.82
CA ASN A 113 -8.33 2.45 -0.09
C ASN A 113 -9.58 3.26 0.28
N ARG A 114 -10.67 2.60 0.70
CA ARG A 114 -11.87 3.28 1.20
C ARG A 114 -11.61 4.04 2.49
N ALA A 115 -10.87 3.46 3.42
CA ALA A 115 -10.54 4.11 4.69
C ALA A 115 -9.66 5.35 4.46
N VAL A 116 -8.63 5.24 3.63
CA VAL A 116 -7.73 6.34 3.26
C VAL A 116 -8.49 7.45 2.55
N GLY A 117 -9.38 7.12 1.61
CA GLY A 117 -10.21 8.11 0.93
C GLY A 117 -11.16 8.86 1.88
N ARG A 118 -11.73 8.16 2.87
CA ARG A 118 -12.56 8.81 3.90
C ARG A 118 -11.75 9.73 4.81
N LEU A 119 -10.53 9.33 5.17
CA LEU A 119 -9.64 10.14 5.99
C LEU A 119 -9.26 11.44 5.27
N ALA A 120 -8.90 11.37 3.99
CA ALA A 120 -8.61 12.55 3.18
C ALA A 120 -9.81 13.50 3.06
N GLN A 121 -11.03 12.95 2.94
CA GLN A 121 -12.24 13.78 2.92
C GLN A 121 -12.48 14.47 4.26
N LEU A 122 -12.31 13.76 5.37
CA LEU A 122 -12.48 14.32 6.71
C LEU A 122 -11.45 15.41 7.02
N GLU A 123 -10.19 15.23 6.61
CA GLU A 123 -9.14 16.24 6.75
C GLU A 123 -9.49 17.52 5.98
N LYS A 124 -10.03 17.38 4.76
CA LYS A 124 -10.49 18.52 3.96
C LYS A 124 -11.66 19.23 4.65
N ASP A 125 -12.66 18.48 5.10
CA ASP A 125 -13.83 19.04 5.79
C ASP A 125 -13.40 19.76 7.09
N GLU A 126 -12.40 19.25 7.79
CA GLU A 126 -11.82 19.89 8.97
C GLU A 126 -11.11 21.21 8.61
N GLN A 127 -10.30 21.22 7.55
CA GLN A 127 -9.62 22.43 7.08
C GLN A 127 -10.63 23.51 6.65
N ASP A 128 -11.66 23.14 5.89
CA ASP A 128 -12.71 24.05 5.45
C ASP A 128 -13.48 24.62 6.66
N THR A 129 -13.80 23.77 7.64
CA THR A 129 -14.47 24.20 8.88
C THR A 129 -13.58 25.13 9.72
N ARG A 130 -12.27 24.85 9.81
CA ARG A 130 -11.31 25.75 10.48
C ARG A 130 -11.22 27.09 9.79
N ALA A 131 -11.09 27.12 8.45
CA ALA A 131 -11.06 28.35 7.67
C ALA A 131 -12.34 29.19 7.85
N LEU A 132 -13.52 28.54 7.82
CA LEU A 132 -14.79 29.21 8.11
C LEU A 132 -14.82 29.78 9.53
N SER A 133 -14.33 29.04 10.52
CA SER A 133 -14.27 29.51 11.92
C SER A 133 -13.35 30.73 12.09
N GLU A 134 -12.21 30.77 11.40
CA GLU A 134 -11.28 31.90 11.41
C GLU A 134 -11.85 33.12 10.69
N ALA A 135 -12.55 32.91 9.57
CA ALA A 135 -13.26 33.97 8.89
C ALA A 135 -14.37 34.56 9.76
N LEU A 136 -15.16 33.71 10.44
CA LEU A 136 -16.21 34.15 11.38
C LEU A 136 -15.62 34.89 12.58
N ARG A 137 -14.50 34.44 13.15
CA ARG A 137 -13.78 35.16 14.21
C ARG A 137 -13.28 36.52 13.72
N SER A 138 -12.70 36.57 12.53
CA SER A 138 -12.25 37.82 11.91
C SER A 138 -13.41 38.80 11.71
N VAL A 139 -14.59 38.32 11.26
CA VAL A 139 -15.81 39.14 11.14
C VAL A 139 -16.33 39.59 12.50
N ALA A 140 -16.30 38.71 13.52
CA ALA A 140 -16.68 39.08 14.88
C ALA A 140 -15.72 40.14 15.46
N ASP A 141 -14.42 40.02 15.22
CA ASP A 141 -13.39 41.00 15.63
C ASP A 141 -13.50 42.30 14.81
N LEU A 142 -13.95 42.26 13.56
CA LEU A 142 -14.27 43.44 12.76
C LEU A 142 -15.57 44.14 13.21
N SER A 143 -16.50 43.38 13.80
CA SER A 143 -17.72 43.93 14.40
C SER A 143 -17.48 44.68 15.72
N VAL A 144 -16.21 44.95 16.05
CA VAL A 144 -15.78 45.87 17.11
C VAL A 144 -16.44 47.25 16.93
N ASP A 145 -17.50 47.39 17.72
CA ASP A 145 -18.11 48.59 18.28
C ASP A 145 -18.78 49.57 17.31
N LEU A 146 -19.80 49.08 16.59
CA LEU A 146 -20.84 49.91 15.97
C LEU A 146 -21.50 50.88 16.98
N GLY A 147 -21.45 50.57 18.29
CA GLY A 147 -21.87 51.45 19.37
C GLY A 147 -20.99 52.70 19.54
N ARG A 148 -19.66 52.56 19.36
CA ARG A 148 -18.71 53.70 19.34
C ARG A 148 -18.83 54.55 18.07
N LEU A 149 -19.11 53.93 16.92
CA LEU A 149 -19.37 54.69 15.68
C LEU A 149 -20.65 55.54 15.77
N GLY A 150 -21.68 55.05 16.47
CA GLY A 150 -22.88 55.85 16.79
C GLY A 150 -22.66 57.00 17.78
N GLN A 151 -21.56 56.98 18.55
CA GLN A 151 -21.15 58.10 19.40
C GLN A 151 -20.37 59.16 18.60
N LEU A 152 -19.56 58.76 17.62
CA LEU A 152 -18.88 59.68 16.71
C LEU A 152 -19.85 60.49 15.84
N LYS A 153 -20.95 59.87 15.37
CA LYS A 153 -22.00 60.58 14.61
C LYS A 153 -22.76 61.62 15.44
N ARG A 154 -22.75 61.49 16.79
CA ARG A 154 -23.34 62.48 17.70
C ARG A 154 -22.39 63.65 18.02
N MET A 155 -21.10 63.52 17.73
CA MET A 155 -20.13 64.62 17.89
C MET A 155 -19.94 65.45 16.61
N THR A 156 -20.27 64.92 15.43
CA THR A 156 -20.24 65.67 14.15
C THR A 156 -21.60 66.26 13.74
N GLY A 157 -22.62 66.14 14.59
CA GLY A 157 -23.95 66.75 14.42
C GLY A 157 -24.19 68.00 15.28
N VAL A 158 -23.17 68.51 15.94
CA VAL A 158 -23.17 69.80 16.64
C VAL A 158 -21.95 70.57 16.14
N VAL A 159 -22.24 71.78 15.62
CA VAL A 159 -21.39 72.70 14.82
C VAL A 159 -21.56 72.52 13.31
#